data_AF-A0A9P6JHT8-F1
#
_entry.id   AF-A0A9P6JHT8-F1
#
_cell.length_a   1.000
_cell.length_b   1.000
_cell.length_c   1.000
_cell.angle_alpha   90.00
_cell.angle_beta   90.00
_cell.angle_gamma   90.00
#
_symmetry.space_group_name_H-M   'P 1'
#
loop_
_entity.id
_entity.type
_entity.pdbx_description
1 polymer ?
#
loop_
_entity_poly.entity_id
_entity_poly.type
_entity_poly.pdbx_seq_one_letter_code
_entity_poly.pdbx_strand_id
1 'polypeptide(L)' 'HPEGKWQYQATSNEQIDHIIKSLSPYKASRSNAAPNSVFTYNHDQLVPYLGPIYRSFDTFKTYPEEWKVTETPVL' A
#
# COMPACT_ATOMS: atom_id res chain seq x y z
N HIS A 1 10.60 -31.85 15.43
CA HIS A 1 9.93 -30.93 14.49
C HIS A 1 10.69 -29.62 14.49
N PRO A 2 11.16 -29.08 13.35
CA PRO A 2 11.76 -27.75 13.37
C PRO A 2 10.66 -26.74 13.69
N GLU A 3 10.92 -25.87 14.65
CA GLU A 3 10.01 -24.83 15.09
C GLU A 3 9.74 -23.88 13.91
N GLY A 4 8.48 -23.73 13.51
CA GLY A 4 8.08 -22.79 12.47
C GLY A 4 8.28 -21.37 12.95
N LYS A 5 9.47 -20.79 12.72
CA LYS A 5 9.79 -19.42 13.15
C LYS A 5 9.54 -18.41 12.04
N TRP A 6 8.34 -18.43 11.46
CA TRP A 6 7.84 -17.24 10.79
C TRP A 6 6.90 -16.53 11.76
N GLN A 7 7.34 -15.37 12.26
CA GLN A 7 6.51 -14.48 13.06
C GLN A 7 5.99 -13.37 12.15
N TYR A 8 4.67 -13.24 12.07
CA TYR A 8 4.07 -12.12 11.35
C TYR A 8 4.48 -10.79 11.97
N GLN A 9 4.90 -9.84 11.13
CA GLN A 9 5.16 -8.47 11.52
C GLN A 9 4.31 -7.55 10.68
N ALA A 10 3.63 -6.62 11.35
CA ALA A 10 2.83 -5.60 10.70
C ALA A 10 3.71 -4.72 9.80
N THR A 11 3.16 -4.27 8.68
CA THR A 11 3.91 -3.48 7.70
C THR A 11 4.36 -2.14 8.29
N SER A 12 5.65 -1.83 8.16
CA SER A 12 6.24 -0.57 8.61
C SER A 12 6.15 0.53 7.54
N ASN A 13 6.20 1.79 7.96
CA ASN A 13 6.18 2.92 7.03
C ASN A 13 7.44 2.92 6.15
N GLU A 14 8.58 2.51 6.69
CA GLU A 14 9.86 2.41 5.99
C GLU A 14 9.82 1.33 4.91
N GLN A 15 9.14 0.20 5.17
CA GLN A 15 8.92 -0.83 4.16
C GLN A 15 8.06 -0.32 3.01
N ILE A 16 6.98 0.40 3.32
CA ILE A 16 6.09 1.01 2.31
C ILE A 16 6.87 2.03 1.47
N ASP A 17 7.60 2.93 2.12
CA ASP A 17 8.43 3.95 1.47
C ASP A 17 9.49 3.32 0.55
N HIS A 18 10.17 2.28 1.03
CA HIS A 18 11.15 1.54 0.25
C HIS A 18 10.54 0.90 -1.00
N ILE A 19 9.37 0.26 -0.87
CA ILE A 19 8.68 -0.34 -2.01
C ILE A 19 8.25 0.73 -3.01
N ILE A 20 7.65 1.84 -2.56
CA ILE A 20 7.24 2.93 -3.45
C ILE A 20 8.42 3.46 -4.25
N LYS A 21 9.58 3.68 -3.61
CA LYS A 21 10.82 4.14 -4.28
C LYS A 21 11.37 3.13 -5.29
N SER A 22 11.06 1.85 -5.14
CA SER A 22 11.48 0.81 -6.09
C SER A 22 10.62 0.72 -7.35
N LEU A 23 9.47 1.41 -7.38
CA LEU A 23 8.55 1.38 -8.53
C LEU A 23 9.12 2.15 -9.71
N SER A 24 8.96 1.60 -10.92
CA SER A 24 9.15 2.37 -12.15
C SER A 24 7.94 3.30 -12.35
N PRO A 25 8.12 4.63 -12.40
CA PRO A 25 7.02 5.60 -12.35
C PRO A 25 5.98 5.45 -13.47
N TYR A 26 6.41 5.00 -14.65
CA TYR A 26 5.56 4.92 -15.85
C TYR A 26 5.26 3.48 -16.28
N LYS A 27 5.61 2.51 -15.43
CA LYS A 27 5.17 1.13 -15.67
C LYS A 27 3.66 1.06 -15.46
N ALA A 28 2.98 0.38 -16.38
CA ALA A 28 1.54 0.18 -16.31
C ALA A 28 1.15 -0.38 -14.93
N SER A 29 0.26 0.34 -14.24
CA SER A 29 -0.39 -0.13 -13.03
C SER A 29 -1.50 -1.13 -13.38
N ARG A 30 -2.03 -1.80 -12.38
CA ARG A 30 -3.22 -2.65 -12.56
C ARG A 30 -4.40 -1.77 -12.98
N SER A 31 -5.30 -2.32 -13.79
CA SER A 31 -6.58 -1.66 -14.08
C SER A 31 -7.29 -1.28 -12.77
N ASN A 32 -7.79 -0.05 -12.67
CA ASN A 32 -8.39 0.58 -11.48
C ASN A 32 -7.44 0.88 -10.31
N ALA A 33 -6.11 0.87 -10.54
CA ALA A 33 -5.13 1.35 -9.56
C ALA A 33 -4.51 2.68 -10.02
N ALA A 34 -4.21 3.55 -9.05
CA ALA A 34 -3.45 4.78 -9.31
C ALA A 34 -2.13 4.47 -10.04
N PRO A 35 -1.68 5.35 -10.95
CA PRO A 35 -0.38 5.20 -11.61
C PRO A 35 0.77 5.18 -10.59
N ASN A 36 1.84 4.44 -10.90
CA ASN A 36 3.04 4.39 -10.05
C ASN A 36 3.63 5.78 -9.79
N SER A 37 3.55 6.69 -10.78
CA SER A 37 4.01 8.07 -10.68
C SER A 37 3.38 8.85 -9.51
N VAL A 38 2.09 8.59 -9.22
CA VAL A 38 1.39 9.20 -8.08
C VAL A 38 2.08 8.81 -6.78
N PHE A 39 2.42 7.53 -6.63
CA PHE A 39 3.13 7.04 -5.46
C PHE A 39 4.57 7.57 -5.41
N THR A 40 5.34 7.45 -6.50
CA THR A 40 6.76 7.82 -6.50
C THR A 40 6.99 9.32 -6.28
N TYR A 41 6.07 10.19 -6.73
CA TYR A 41 6.22 11.64 -6.60
C TYR A 41 5.63 12.23 -5.33
N ASN A 42 4.79 11.50 -4.59
CA ASN A 42 4.11 11.98 -3.39
C ASN A 42 4.31 11.05 -2.18
N HIS A 43 5.35 10.20 -2.20
CA HIS A 43 5.55 9.17 -1.19
C HIS A 43 5.70 9.75 0.23
N ASP A 44 6.33 10.91 0.35
CA ASP A 44 6.52 11.67 1.59
C ASP A 44 5.19 12.08 2.22
N GLN A 45 4.20 12.43 1.39
CA GLN A 45 2.86 12.79 1.83
C GLN A 45 1.99 11.55 2.07
N LEU A 46 2.15 10.49 1.26
CA LEU A 46 1.28 9.32 1.29
C LEU A 46 1.64 8.30 2.38
N VAL A 47 2.93 8.02 2.59
CA VAL A 47 3.41 6.99 3.53
C VAL A 47 2.85 7.16 4.95
N PRO A 48 2.75 8.37 5.53
CA PRO A 48 2.15 8.57 6.85
C PRO A 48 0.71 8.08 6.98
N TYR A 49 -0.07 8.07 5.87
CA TYR A 49 -1.46 7.62 5.84
C TYR A 49 -1.59 6.16 5.41
N LEU A 50 -0.75 5.71 4.46
CA LEU A 50 -0.76 4.33 3.98
C LEU A 50 -0.39 3.35 5.11
N GLY A 51 0.59 3.68 5.94
CA GLY A 51 1.02 2.82 7.06
C GLY A 51 -0.12 2.39 7.99
N PRO A 52 -0.86 3.35 8.60
CA PRO A 52 -2.04 3.04 9.40
C PRO A 52 -3.11 2.23 8.65
N ILE A 53 -3.38 2.54 7.38
CA ILE A 53 -4.34 1.81 6.54
C ILE A 53 -3.92 0.34 6.40
N TYR A 54 -2.67 0.07 6.04
CA TYR A 54 -2.17 -1.31 5.90
C TYR A 54 -2.20 -2.06 7.23
N ARG A 55 -1.76 -1.45 8.34
CA ARG A 55 -1.79 -2.07 9.67
C ARG A 55 -3.21 -2.25 10.21
N SER A 56 -4.17 -1.45 9.76
CA SER A 56 -5.58 -1.62 10.16
C SER A 56 -6.12 -2.98 9.71
N PHE A 57 -5.70 -3.49 8.54
CA PHE A 57 -6.11 -4.82 8.08
C PHE A 57 -5.66 -5.94 9.03
N ASP A 58 -4.49 -5.81 9.64
CA ASP A 58 -3.99 -6.79 10.62
C ASP A 58 -4.89 -6.85 11.85
N THR A 59 -5.48 -5.70 12.19
CA THR A 59 -6.32 -5.52 13.38
C THR A 59 -7.76 -5.95 13.11
N PHE A 60 -8.35 -5.46 12.02
CA PHE A 60 -9.77 -5.67 11.72
C PHE A 60 -10.04 -6.98 10.96
N LYS A 61 -9.03 -7.56 10.29
CA LYS A 61 -9.16 -8.76 9.44
C LYS A 61 -10.29 -8.70 8.41
N THR A 62 -10.82 -7.51 8.15
CA THR A 62 -11.91 -7.25 7.22
C THR A 62 -11.51 -6.10 6.32
N TYR A 63 -11.85 -6.21 5.04
CA TYR A 63 -11.64 -5.17 4.05
C TYR A 63 -12.95 -4.41 3.86
N PRO A 64 -13.06 -3.13 4.26
CA PRO A 64 -14.29 -2.36 4.10
C PRO A 64 -14.73 -2.32 2.63
N GLU A 65 -16.02 -2.54 2.37
CA GLU A 65 -16.55 -2.56 1.00
C GLU A 65 -16.37 -1.20 0.31
N GLU A 66 -16.42 -0.12 1.08
CA GLU A 66 -16.26 1.27 0.64
C GLU A 66 -14.86 1.51 0.04
N TRP A 67 -13.85 0.74 0.44
CA TRP A 67 -12.48 0.88 -0.06
C TRP A 67 -12.26 0.19 -1.41
N LYS A 68 -13.23 -0.61 -1.88
CA LYS A 68 -13.15 -1.29 -3.19
C LYS A 68 -13.52 -0.38 -4.36
N VAL A 69 -14.10 0.80 -4.07
CA VAL A 69 -14.59 1.72 -5.08
C VAL A 69 -13.49 2.72 -5.44
N THR A 70 -12.90 2.55 -6.63
CA THR A 70 -12.01 3.56 -7.20
C THR A 70 -12.80 4.45 -8.15
N GLU A 71 -13.21 5.63 -7.71
CA GLU A 71 -13.71 6.67 -8.61
C GLU A 71 -12.51 7.44 -9.17
N THR A 72 -12.24 7.29 -10.47
CA THR A 72 -11.23 8.12 -11.15
C THR A 72 -11.90 9.46 -11.49
N PRO A 73 -11.52 10.59 -10.89
CA PRO A 73 -11.99 11.88 -11.36
C PRO A 73 -11.47 12.10 -12.78
N VAL A 74 -12.38 12.25 -13.74
CA VAL A 74 -12.05 12.71 -15.09
C VAL A 74 -11.98 14.23 -15.03
N LEU A 75 -10.80 14.79 -15.29
CA LEU A 75 -10.56 16.23 -15.41
C LEU A 75 -10.73 16.69 -16.85
#